data_AF-A0A537W0V3-F1
#
_entry.id   AF-A0A537W0V3-F1
#
_cell.length_a   1.000
_cell.length_b   1.000
_cell.length_c   1.000
_cell.angle_alpha   90.00
_cell.angle_beta   90.00
_cell.angle_gamma   90.00
#
_symmetry.space_group_name_H-M   'P 1'
#
loop_
_entity.id
_entity.type
_entity.pdbx_description
1 polymer ?
#
loop_
_entity_poly.entity_id
_entity_poly.type
_entity_poly.pdbx_seq_one_letter_code
_entity_poly.pdbx_strand_id
1 'polypeptide(L)'
;MEQLSDEHPDVAFVALHGGDGEDGTVQELLEALAIPYTGCGPSACMRCADKVLAKFLMREAGIPTPEFRVLREASVKALGAGAAVGPIERALGFPVVVKPAGGGSALGVKFAHSAQELPAAMVGAFSY
;
A
#
# COMPACT_ATOMS: atom_id res chain seq x y z
N MET A 1 18.90 17.99 -4.16
CA MET A 1 18.62 19.01 -5.21
C MET A 1 19.91 19.59 -5.75
N GLU A 2 20.77 20.21 -4.92
CA GLU A 2 22.03 20.86 -5.36
C GLU A 2 22.88 20.01 -6.31
N GLN A 3 23.21 18.77 -5.93
CA GLN A 3 23.99 17.87 -6.79
C GLN A 3 23.31 17.53 -8.14
N LEU A 4 21.98 17.36 -8.16
CA LEU A 4 21.25 17.07 -9.40
C LEU A 4 21.21 18.28 -10.33
N SER A 5 21.14 19.48 -9.75
CA SER A 5 21.21 20.72 -10.49
C SER A 5 22.61 20.95 -11.07
N ASP A 6 23.67 20.63 -10.35
CA ASP A 6 25.05 20.87 -10.81
C ASP A 6 25.50 19.86 -11.88
N GLU A 7 25.14 18.59 -11.72
CA GLU A 7 25.56 17.51 -12.64
C GLU A 7 24.75 17.49 -13.96
N HIS A 8 23.54 18.06 -13.97
CA HIS A 8 22.64 18.10 -15.14
C HIS A 8 22.53 16.77 -15.91
N PRO A 9 22.07 15.68 -15.25
CA PRO A 9 21.99 14.38 -15.91
C PRO A 9 20.97 14.38 -17.05
N ASP A 10 21.32 13.76 -18.18
CA ASP A 10 20.38 13.54 -19.30
C ASP A 10 19.19 12.65 -18.88
N VAL A 11 19.43 11.72 -17.95
CA VAL A 11 18.43 10.82 -17.39
C VAL A 11 18.84 10.31 -16.01
N ALA A 12 17.88 10.21 -15.09
CA ALA A 12 18.05 9.54 -13.80
C ALA A 12 17.54 8.10 -13.85
N PHE A 13 18.38 7.14 -13.42
CA PHE A 13 17.94 5.76 -13.23
C PHE A 13 17.43 5.58 -11.79
N VAL A 14 16.11 5.42 -11.62
CA VAL A 14 15.50 5.28 -10.29
C VAL A 14 15.61 3.82 -9.85
N ALA A 15 16.50 3.56 -8.87
CA ALA A 15 16.72 2.24 -8.26
C ALA A 15 16.50 2.25 -6.74
N LEU A 16 15.70 3.21 -6.25
CA LEU A 16 15.37 3.37 -4.84
C LEU A 16 14.18 2.48 -4.49
N HIS A 17 14.33 1.64 -3.46
CA HIS A 17 13.30 0.71 -3.00
C HIS A 17 12.65 1.24 -1.71
N GLY A 18 11.33 1.07 -1.61
CA GLY A 18 10.50 1.50 -0.50
C GLY A 18 10.37 3.02 -0.34
N GLY A 19 9.38 3.43 0.46
CA GLY A 19 9.12 4.83 0.81
C GLY A 19 9.13 5.75 -0.41
N ASP A 20 9.90 6.83 -0.29
CA ASP A 20 10.05 7.91 -1.28
C ASP A 20 10.46 7.43 -2.69
N GLY A 21 11.07 6.24 -2.81
CA GLY A 21 11.47 5.66 -4.10
C GLY A 21 10.31 5.06 -4.91
N GLU A 22 9.27 4.60 -4.22
CA GLU A 22 8.14 3.86 -4.81
C GLU A 22 6.81 4.61 -4.74
N ASP A 23 6.69 5.62 -3.87
CA ASP A 23 5.43 6.32 -3.62
C ASP A 23 5.20 7.54 -4.51
N GLY A 24 6.20 7.95 -5.30
CA GLY A 24 6.12 9.09 -6.20
C GLY A 24 6.98 10.29 -5.77
N THR A 25 7.48 10.32 -4.53
CA THR A 25 8.21 11.47 -3.98
C THR A 25 9.45 11.82 -4.80
N VAL A 26 10.30 10.83 -5.11
CA VAL A 26 11.50 11.05 -5.93
C VAL A 26 11.12 11.43 -7.37
N GLN A 27 10.03 10.88 -7.90
CA GLN A 27 9.55 11.18 -9.24
C GLN A 27 9.05 12.63 -9.33
N GLU A 28 8.32 13.14 -8.33
CA GLU A 28 7.90 14.55 -8.29
C GLU A 28 9.09 15.50 -8.24
N LEU A 29 10.12 15.14 -7.47
CA LEU A 29 11.37 15.89 -7.41
C LEU A 29 12.04 15.97 -8.79
N LEU A 30 12.12 14.85 -9.51
CA LEU A 30 12.74 14.79 -10.83
C LEU A 30 11.91 15.57 -11.88
N GLU A 31 10.58 15.49 -11.80
CA GLU A 31 9.68 16.30 -12.64
C GLU A 31 9.84 17.81 -12.37
N ALA A 32 9.95 18.22 -11.11
CA ALA A 32 10.16 19.61 -10.72
C ALA A 32 11.50 20.18 -11.23
N LEU A 33 12.52 19.32 -11.36
CA LEU A 33 13.83 19.66 -11.93
C LEU A 33 13.89 19.48 -13.45
N ALA A 34 12.80 19.04 -14.08
CA ALA A 34 12.74 18.69 -15.50
C ALA A 34 13.82 17.66 -15.93
N ILE A 35 14.17 16.74 -15.03
CA ILE A 35 15.13 15.65 -15.29
C ILE A 35 14.35 14.41 -15.74
N PRO A 36 14.58 13.88 -16.95
CA PRO A 36 13.97 12.62 -17.39
C PRO A 36 14.40 11.46 -16.47
N TYR A 37 13.54 10.45 -16.30
CA TYR A 37 13.86 9.31 -15.43
C TYR A 37 13.21 8.00 -15.88
N THR A 38 13.73 6.88 -15.35
CA THR A 38 13.17 5.55 -15.60
C THR A 38 11.98 5.24 -14.70
N GLY A 39 10.99 4.51 -15.24
CA GLY A 39 9.86 3.98 -14.46
C GLY A 39 8.56 4.76 -14.65
N CYS A 40 7.67 4.66 -13.66
CA CYS A 40 6.34 5.26 -13.67
C CYS A 40 6.37 6.70 -13.15
N GLY A 41 5.43 7.54 -13.63
CA GLY A 41 5.25 8.88 -13.08
C GLY A 41 4.64 8.92 -11.67
N PRO A 42 4.71 10.06 -10.95
CA PRO A 42 4.33 10.16 -9.55
C PRO A 42 2.91 9.68 -9.26
N SER A 43 1.98 10.10 -10.12
CA SER A 43 0.57 9.74 -10.01
C SER A 43 0.35 8.22 -10.11
N ALA A 44 1.12 7.53 -10.95
CA ALA A 44 1.05 6.07 -11.04
C ALA A 44 1.70 5.41 -9.82
N CYS A 45 2.85 5.91 -9.35
CA CYS A 45 3.51 5.44 -8.13
C CYS A 45 2.58 5.53 -6.90
N MET A 46 2.02 6.71 -6.64
CA MET A 46 1.07 6.94 -5.54
C MET A 46 -0.12 5.97 -5.56
N ARG A 47 -0.74 5.79 -6.74
CA ARG A 47 -1.89 4.89 -6.89
C ARG A 47 -1.55 3.43 -6.66
N CYS A 48 -0.36 3.00 -7.05
CA CYS A 48 0.10 1.62 -6.91
C CYS A 48 0.64 1.31 -5.51
N ALA A 49 1.22 2.29 -4.82
CA ALA A 49 1.74 2.14 -3.46
C ALA A 49 0.61 1.91 -2.43
N ASP A 50 -0.58 2.47 -2.67
CA ASP A 50 -1.78 2.19 -1.87
C ASP A 50 -2.55 0.99 -2.44
N LYS A 51 -2.49 -0.14 -1.72
CA LYS A 51 -3.15 -1.40 -2.12
C LYS A 51 -4.68 -1.30 -2.16
N VAL A 52 -5.26 -0.41 -1.37
CA VAL A 52 -6.71 -0.17 -1.35
C VAL A 52 -7.09 0.57 -2.62
N LEU A 53 -6.43 1.69 -2.91
CA LEU A 53 -6.67 2.48 -4.11
C LEU A 53 -6.41 1.67 -5.38
N ALA A 54 -5.28 0.96 -5.46
CA ALA A 54 -4.95 0.08 -6.57
C ALA A 54 -6.06 -0.96 -6.82
N LYS A 55 -6.57 -1.62 -5.76
CA LYS A 55 -7.65 -2.60 -5.90
C LYS A 55 -8.96 -2.00 -6.37
N PHE A 56 -9.30 -0.79 -5.92
CA PHE A 56 -10.49 -0.08 -6.42
C PHE A 56 -10.37 0.23 -7.90
N LEU A 57 -9.23 0.76 -8.34
CA LEU A 57 -8.97 1.08 -9.75
C LEU A 57 -8.95 -0.17 -10.63
N MET A 58 -8.37 -1.27 -10.16
CA MET A 58 -8.43 -2.56 -10.87
C MET A 58 -9.87 -3.01 -11.07
N ARG A 59 -10.72 -2.95 -10.04
CA ARG A 59 -12.13 -3.32 -10.15
C ARG A 59 -12.90 -2.42 -11.10
N GLU A 60 -12.69 -1.10 -11.02
CA GLU A 60 -13.30 -0.12 -11.91
C GLU A 60 -12.94 -0.39 -13.37
N ALA A 61 -11.69 -0.78 -13.64
CA ALA A 61 -11.21 -1.18 -14.96
C ALA A 61 -11.63 -2.60 -15.40
N GLY A 62 -12.42 -3.33 -14.59
CA GLY A 62 -12.82 -4.71 -14.89
C GLY A 62 -11.70 -5.74 -14.75
N ILE A 63 -10.58 -5.40 -14.10
CA ILE A 63 -9.45 -6.29 -13.84
C ILE A 63 -9.74 -7.10 -12.57
N PRO A 64 -9.77 -8.45 -12.64
CA PRO A 64 -10.01 -9.28 -11.48
C PRO A 64 -8.97 -9.07 -10.36
N THR A 65 -9.43 -9.02 -9.12
CA THR A 65 -8.59 -8.95 -7.92
C THR A 65 -9.27 -9.70 -6.77
N PRO A 66 -8.53 -10.32 -5.83
CA PRO A 66 -9.16 -11.00 -4.70
C PRO A 66 -10.10 -10.09 -3.92
N GLU A 67 -11.22 -10.65 -3.45
CA GLU A 67 -12.15 -9.96 -2.56
C GLU A 67 -11.43 -9.39 -1.33
N PHE A 68 -11.84 -8.20 -0.90
CA PHE A 68 -11.18 -7.52 0.21
C PHE A 68 -12.16 -6.67 1.03
N ARG A 69 -11.72 -6.34 2.25
CA ARG A 69 -12.35 -5.35 3.13
C ARG A 69 -11.28 -4.40 3.64
N VAL A 70 -11.68 -3.15 3.87
CA VAL A 70 -10.79 -2.09 4.37
C VAL A 70 -11.09 -1.86 5.84
N LEU A 71 -10.06 -1.89 6.66
CA LEU A 71 -10.15 -1.66 8.10
C LEU A 71 -9.40 -0.37 8.43
N ARG A 72 -10.07 0.54 9.13
CA ARG A 72 -9.44 1.75 9.64
C ARG A 72 -9.02 1.52 11.08
N GLU A 73 -7.77 1.84 11.40
CA GLU A 73 -7.22 1.67 12.75
C GLU A 73 -8.09 2.37 13.82
N ALA A 74 -8.54 3.60 13.54
CA ALA A 74 -9.43 4.35 14.42
C ALA A 74 -10.73 3.59 14.75
N SER A 75 -11.35 2.95 13.75
CA SER A 75 -12.56 2.15 13.95
C SER A 75 -12.29 0.90 14.77
N VAL A 76 -11.15 0.25 14.54
CA VAL A 76 -10.73 -0.95 15.28
C VAL A 76 -10.41 -0.61 16.74
N LYS A 77 -9.77 0.54 17.00
CA LYS A 77 -9.52 1.04 18.36
C LYS A 77 -10.81 1.40 19.10
N ALA A 78 -11.76 2.04 18.41
CA ALA A 78 -13.02 2.48 19.02
C ALA A 78 -13.99 1.33 19.34
N LEU A 79 -14.11 0.34 18.45
CA LEU A 79 -15.08 -0.76 18.58
C LEU A 79 -14.46 -2.05 19.13
N GLY A 80 -13.13 -2.12 19.20
CA GLY A 80 -12.38 -3.34 19.46
C GLY A 80 -12.24 -4.21 18.20
N ALA A 81 -11.10 -4.91 18.09
CA ALA A 81 -10.80 -5.77 16.94
C ALA A 81 -11.82 -6.91 16.73
N GLY A 82 -12.47 -7.39 17.81
CA GLY A 82 -13.52 -8.40 17.73
C GLY A 82 -14.74 -7.97 16.91
N ALA A 83 -15.06 -6.67 16.87
CA ALA A 83 -16.22 -6.17 16.13
C ALA A 83 -16.13 -6.39 14.61
N ALA A 84 -14.91 -6.50 14.07
CA ALA A 84 -14.68 -6.72 12.65
C ALA A 84 -14.78 -8.20 12.23
N VAL A 85 -14.71 -9.14 13.17
CA VAL A 85 -14.60 -10.59 12.88
C VAL A 85 -15.80 -11.12 12.11
N GLY A 86 -17.01 -10.97 12.66
CA GLY A 86 -18.23 -11.47 12.01
C GLY A 86 -18.47 -10.87 10.62
N PRO A 87 -18.35 -9.54 10.42
CA PRO A 87 -18.44 -8.93 9.10
C PRO A 87 -17.39 -9.45 8.10
N ILE A 88 -16.15 -9.69 8.52
CA ILE A 88 -15.09 -10.21 7.64
C ILE A 88 -15.37 -11.67 7.28
N GLU A 89 -15.71 -12.51 8.25
CA GLU A 89 -16.00 -13.92 8.03
C GLU A 89 -17.14 -14.10 7.01
N ARG A 90 -18.24 -13.36 7.16
CA ARG A 90 -19.35 -13.40 6.21
C ARG A 90 -18.99 -12.92 4.80
N ALA A 91 -18.03 -12.00 4.70
CA ALA A 91 -17.66 -11.37 3.44
C ALA A 91 -16.59 -12.14 2.66
N LEU A 92 -15.60 -12.70 3.36
CA LEU A 92 -14.39 -13.25 2.75
C LEU A 92 -14.19 -14.74 3.06
N GLY A 93 -14.81 -15.26 4.13
CA GLY A 93 -14.45 -16.57 4.70
C GLY A 93 -13.02 -16.57 5.27
N PHE A 94 -12.56 -17.74 5.74
CA PHE A 94 -11.17 -17.97 6.17
C PHE A 94 -10.52 -19.05 5.30
N PRO A 95 -9.19 -19.02 5.10
CA PRO A 95 -8.21 -18.08 5.69
C PRO A 95 -8.23 -16.69 5.03
N VAL A 96 -7.78 -15.67 5.77
CA VAL A 96 -7.58 -14.30 5.25
C VAL A 96 -6.15 -13.81 5.48
N VAL A 97 -5.73 -12.87 4.62
CA VAL A 97 -4.48 -12.13 4.76
C VAL A 97 -4.79 -10.71 5.18
N VAL A 98 -4.27 -10.29 6.33
CA VAL A 98 -4.32 -8.91 6.83
C VAL A 98 -3.01 -8.24 6.48
N LYS A 99 -3.05 -7.05 5.87
CA LYS A 99 -1.85 -6.32 5.46
C LYS A 99 -2.05 -4.80 5.52
N PRO A 100 -0.99 -4.02 5.78
CA PRO A 100 -1.04 -2.57 5.66
C PRO A 100 -1.45 -2.13 4.24
N ALA A 101 -2.22 -1.05 4.16
CA ALA A 101 -2.68 -0.48 2.89
C ALA A 101 -1.48 0.06 2.08
N GLY A 102 -0.66 0.91 2.70
CA GLY A 102 0.58 1.43 2.13
C GLY A 102 1.77 0.49 2.29
N GLY A 103 2.89 0.86 1.65
CA GLY A 103 4.19 0.21 1.81
C GLY A 103 4.36 -1.12 1.06
N GLY A 104 5.52 -1.74 1.23
CA GLY A 104 5.94 -2.93 0.49
C GLY A 104 6.65 -3.97 1.36
N SER A 105 7.44 -4.84 0.70
CA SER A 105 8.35 -5.78 1.36
C SER A 105 7.70 -6.80 2.31
N ALA A 106 6.39 -7.06 2.14
CA ALA A 106 5.58 -7.93 2.99
C ALA A 106 5.58 -7.55 4.49
N LEU A 107 5.98 -6.32 4.81
CA LEU A 107 6.02 -5.84 6.18
C LEU A 107 4.60 -5.63 6.71
N GLY A 108 4.38 -6.03 7.97
CA GLY A 108 3.05 -6.00 8.60
C GLY A 108 2.04 -7.03 8.07
N VAL A 109 2.40 -7.90 7.12
CA VAL A 109 1.50 -8.95 6.61
C VAL A 109 1.29 -10.02 7.69
N LYS A 110 0.03 -10.37 7.95
CA LYS A 110 -0.41 -11.40 8.90
C LYS A 110 -1.44 -12.32 8.25
N PHE A 111 -1.42 -13.59 8.63
CA PHE A 111 -2.40 -14.58 8.21
C PHE A 111 -3.33 -14.88 9.39
N ALA A 112 -4.62 -15.04 9.10
CA ALA A 112 -5.59 -15.54 10.06
C ALA A 112 -6.35 -16.70 9.41
N HIS A 113 -6.17 -17.90 9.94
CA HIS A 113 -6.82 -19.12 9.45
C HIS A 113 -8.20 -19.33 10.06
N SER A 114 -8.54 -18.53 11.07
CA SER A 114 -9.77 -18.66 11.85
C SER A 114 -10.26 -17.31 12.37
N ALA A 115 -11.51 -17.26 12.81
CA ALA A 115 -12.13 -16.11 13.44
C ALA A 115 -11.37 -15.65 14.70
N GLN A 116 -10.78 -16.60 15.42
CA GLN A 116 -10.04 -16.38 16.66
C GLN A 116 -8.66 -15.74 16.42
N GLU A 117 -8.03 -16.03 15.27
CA GLU A 117 -6.73 -15.45 14.90
C GLU A 117 -6.82 -14.02 14.37
N LEU A 118 -7.98 -13.64 13.80
CA LEU A 118 -8.16 -12.37 13.10
C LEU A 118 -7.88 -11.12 13.97
N PRO A 119 -8.36 -11.01 15.22
CA PRO A 119 -8.06 -9.84 16.05
C PRO A 119 -6.56 -9.62 16.26
N ALA A 120 -5.81 -10.69 16.51
CA ALA A 120 -4.36 -10.61 16.68
C ALA A 120 -3.65 -10.23 15.38
N ALA A 121 -4.10 -10.78 14.24
CA ALA A 121 -3.59 -10.42 12.92
C ALA A 121 -3.84 -8.93 12.59
N MET A 122 -5.00 -8.38 12.97
CA MET A 122 -5.31 -6.96 12.82
C MET A 122 -4.37 -6.06 13.65
N VAL A 123 -4.23 -6.35 14.94
CA VAL A 123 -3.32 -5.58 15.82
C VAL A 123 -1.88 -5.66 15.30
N GLY A 124 -1.43 -6.84 14.90
CA GLY A 124 -0.10 -7.04 14.36
C GLY A 124 0.18 -6.34 13.04
N ALA A 125 -0.86 -6.07 12.24
CA ALA A 125 -0.74 -5.30 11.01
C ALA A 125 -0.77 -3.78 11.25
N PHE A 126 -1.47 -3.29 12.29
CA PHE A 126 -1.49 -1.87 12.66
C PHE A 126 -0.29 -1.42 13.48
N SER A 127 0.44 -2.35 14.08
CA SER A 127 1.64 -2.05 14.87
C SER A 127 2.91 -1.91 14.02
N TYR A 128 2.76 -1.95 12.69
CA TYR A 128 3.79 -1.69 11.69
C TYR A 128 3.41 -0.41 10.96
#